data_AF-A0AAE3DEW3-F1
#
_entry.id   AF-A0AAE3DEW3-F1
#
_cell.length_a   1.000
_cell.length_b   1.000
_cell.length_c   1.000
_cell.angle_alpha   90.00
_cell.angle_beta   90.00
_cell.angle_gamma   90.00
#
_symmetry.space_group_name_H-M   'P 1'
#
loop_
_entity.id
_entity.type
_entity.pdbx_description
1 polymer ?
#
loop_
_entity_poly.entity_id
_entity_poly.type
_entity_poly.pdbx_seq_one_letter_code
_entity_poly.pdbx_strand_id
1 'polypeptide(L)'
;MSFTDEITECDGKLNFYIPTYFDPDAVFGTHVCTDANDDWVDVYAGFDWKTGRMDSALTVRLCCTDGHEFEFSYRLSPTEQVQLWEKMDAYCRQQNGQSLEEARAALLQTQAEEGMEIRM
;
A
#
# COMPACT_ATOMS: atom_id res chain seq x y z
N MET A 1 -0.27 -13.28 2.99
CA MET A 1 -0.24 -11.82 2.85
C MET A 1 -1.19 -11.20 3.86
N SER A 2 -0.61 -10.46 4.80
CA SER A 2 -1.23 -9.63 5.83
C SER A 2 -0.57 -8.25 5.77
N PHE A 3 -1.20 -7.23 6.32
CA PHE A 3 -0.63 -5.88 6.40
C PHE A 3 -0.03 -5.63 7.78
N THR A 4 0.93 -4.71 7.85
CA THR A 4 1.50 -4.18 9.09
C THR A 4 1.61 -2.67 9.02
N ASP A 5 1.96 -2.04 10.15
CA ASP A 5 2.18 -0.60 10.29
C ASP A 5 0.93 0.26 10.03
N GLU A 6 1.11 1.58 10.14
CA GLU A 6 0.05 2.57 9.93
C GLU A 6 -0.38 2.62 8.46
N ILE A 7 -1.68 2.81 8.22
CA ILE A 7 -2.22 3.09 6.89
C ILE A 7 -1.92 4.55 6.57
N THR A 8 -1.07 4.79 5.57
CA THR A 8 -0.62 6.16 5.26
C THR A 8 -1.44 6.77 4.13
N GLU A 9 -1.91 8.00 4.32
CA GLU A 9 -2.53 8.80 3.25
C GLU A 9 -1.46 9.60 2.53
N CYS A 10 -1.37 9.44 1.21
CA CYS A 10 -0.45 10.19 0.38
C CYS A 10 -1.08 10.42 -1.00
N ASP A 11 -1.11 11.67 -1.46
CA ASP A 11 -1.59 12.09 -2.78
C ASP A 11 -3.00 11.60 -3.16
N GLY A 12 -3.92 11.48 -2.19
CA GLY A 12 -5.27 10.99 -2.44
C GLY A 12 -5.39 9.46 -2.42
N LYS A 13 -4.39 8.76 -1.89
CA LYS A 13 -4.37 7.30 -1.76
C LYS A 13 -4.08 6.87 -0.33
N LEU A 14 -4.80 5.85 0.13
CA LEU A 14 -4.45 5.07 1.31
C LEU A 14 -3.49 3.96 0.91
N ASN A 15 -2.30 3.94 1.50
CA ASN A 15 -1.25 2.96 1.23
C ASN A 15 -1.18 1.96 2.38
N PHE A 16 -1.20 0.68 2.01
CA PHE A 16 -1.17 -0.44 2.93
C PHE A 16 0.14 -1.19 2.74
N TYR A 17 0.97 -1.20 3.78
CA TYR A 17 2.26 -1.88 3.74
C TYR A 17 2.10 -3.38 3.91
N ILE A 18 2.72 -4.12 2.99
CA ILE A 18 2.79 -5.57 2.98
C ILE A 18 4.24 -5.94 3.32
N PRO A 19 4.52 -6.44 4.54
CA PRO A 19 5.87 -6.82 4.89
C PRO A 19 6.34 -8.00 4.03
N THR A 20 7.59 -7.93 3.58
CA THR A 20 8.26 -9.02 2.88
C THR A 20 9.23 -9.70 3.87
N TYR A 21 8.89 -10.93 4.27
CA TYR A 21 9.72 -11.75 5.16
C TYR A 21 10.30 -12.97 4.45
N PHE A 22 10.58 -12.84 3.15
CA PHE A 22 11.12 -13.94 2.37
C PHE A 22 12.42 -13.51 1.70
N ASP A 23 13.36 -14.44 1.61
CA ASP A 23 14.63 -14.26 0.91
C ASP A 23 14.35 -14.20 -0.60
N PRO A 24 14.49 -13.01 -1.25
CA PRO A 24 14.22 -12.88 -2.67
C PRO A 24 15.21 -13.69 -3.52
N ASP A 25 16.42 -13.95 -3.04
CA ASP A 25 17.41 -14.76 -3.75
C ASP A 25 17.03 -16.23 -3.73
N ALA A 26 16.54 -16.73 -2.60
CA ALA A 26 16.00 -18.08 -2.51
C ALA A 26 14.74 -18.28 -3.37
N VAL A 27 13.89 -17.26 -3.49
CA VAL A 27 12.59 -17.38 -4.19
C VAL A 27 12.69 -17.10 -5.69
N PHE A 28 13.47 -16.09 -6.10
CA PHE A 28 13.55 -15.63 -7.48
C PHE A 28 14.88 -15.95 -8.18
N GLY A 29 15.86 -16.50 -7.45
CA GLY A 29 17.20 -16.78 -7.99
C GLY A 29 17.97 -15.49 -8.33
N THR A 30 17.63 -14.40 -7.66
CA THR A 30 18.32 -13.11 -7.77
C THR A 30 19.61 -13.10 -6.95
N HIS A 31 20.38 -12.01 -7.02
CA HIS A 31 21.52 -11.73 -6.13
C HIS A 31 21.30 -10.36 -5.47
N VAL A 32 20.12 -10.18 -4.90
CA VAL A 32 19.58 -8.96 -4.32
C VAL A 32 19.64 -9.01 -2.78
N CYS A 33 19.78 -10.18 -2.16
CA CYS A 33 20.03 -10.36 -0.72
C CYS A 33 21.17 -11.38 -0.51
N THR A 34 22.34 -11.06 -1.03
CA THR A 34 23.59 -11.75 -0.64
C THR A 34 23.98 -11.33 0.78
N ASP A 35 24.78 -12.12 1.49
CA ASP A 35 25.34 -11.77 2.82
C ASP A 35 26.10 -10.40 2.86
N ALA A 36 26.27 -9.74 1.71
CA ALA A 36 26.93 -8.46 1.53
C ALA A 36 25.98 -7.27 1.27
N ASN A 37 24.70 -7.47 0.92
CA ASN A 37 23.75 -6.37 0.71
C ASN A 37 22.50 -6.55 1.59
N ASP A 38 22.38 -5.67 2.58
CA ASP A 38 21.23 -5.56 3.49
C ASP A 38 20.07 -4.80 2.79
N ASP A 39 19.85 -5.09 1.50
CA ASP A 39 18.81 -4.48 0.68
C ASP A 39 17.44 -5.09 1.07
N TRP A 40 16.36 -4.31 0.93
CA TRP A 40 15.02 -4.77 1.28
C TRP A 40 13.98 -4.37 0.23
N VAL A 41 12.84 -5.05 0.27
CA VAL A 41 11.72 -4.81 -0.65
C VAL A 41 10.50 -4.37 0.14
N ASP A 42 10.04 -3.15 -0.14
CA ASP A 42 8.78 -2.65 0.39
C ASP A 42 7.66 -2.87 -0.63
N VAL A 43 6.54 -3.44 -0.18
CA VAL A 43 5.40 -3.70 -1.05
C VAL A 43 4.18 -2.97 -0.51
N TYR A 44 3.47 -2.26 -1.40
CA TYR A 44 2.30 -1.47 -1.05
C TYR A 44 1.10 -1.83 -1.91
N ALA A 45 -0.06 -1.92 -1.27
CA ALA A 45 -1.36 -1.88 -1.93
C ALA A 45 -1.97 -0.48 -1.77
N GLY A 46 -2.36 0.13 -2.89
CA GLY A 46 -2.98 1.45 -2.90
C GLY A 46 -4.49 1.39 -3.02
N PHE A 47 -5.18 2.26 -2.29
CA PHE A 47 -6.61 2.54 -2.46
C PHE A 47 -6.84 4.03 -2.70
N ASP A 48 -7.30 4.37 -3.89
CA ASP A 48 -7.69 5.72 -4.26
C ASP A 48 -9.04 6.03 -3.62
N TRP A 49 -9.02 6.79 -2.54
CA TRP A 49 -10.22 7.12 -1.77
C TRP A 49 -11.10 8.14 -2.51
N LYS A 50 -10.57 8.91 -3.46
CA LYS A 50 -11.39 9.83 -4.26
C LYS A 50 -12.32 9.05 -5.18
N THR A 51 -11.77 8.06 -5.88
CA THR A 51 -12.50 7.21 -6.83
C THR A 51 -13.18 5.99 -6.19
N GLY A 52 -12.77 5.61 -4.99
CA GLY A 52 -13.24 4.40 -4.30
C GLY A 52 -12.73 3.12 -4.96
N ARG A 53 -11.52 3.14 -5.52
CA ARG A 53 -10.95 2.01 -6.24
C ARG A 53 -9.59 1.64 -5.68
N MET A 54 -9.38 0.35 -5.50
CA MET A 54 -8.05 -0.20 -5.26
C MET A 54 -7.23 -0.16 -6.56
N ASP A 55 -5.92 0.05 -6.42
CA ASP A 55 -5.00 -0.03 -7.54
C ASP A 55 -4.98 -1.45 -8.15
N SER A 56 -4.90 -1.51 -9.48
CA SER A 56 -4.83 -2.77 -10.22
C SER A 56 -3.47 -3.48 -10.12
N ALA A 57 -2.51 -2.87 -9.44
CA ALA A 57 -1.16 -3.38 -9.23
C ALA A 57 -0.64 -3.00 -7.85
N LEU A 58 0.22 -3.85 -7.27
CA LEU A 58 1.01 -3.49 -6.10
C LEU A 58 2.22 -2.67 -6.54
N THR A 59 2.58 -1.67 -5.74
CA THR A 59 3.86 -0.98 -5.85
C THR A 59 4.90 -1.80 -5.12
N VAL A 60 6.00 -2.13 -5.80
CA VAL A 60 7.13 -2.88 -5.24
C VAL A 60 8.35 -2.00 -5.33
N ARG A 61 8.92 -1.61 -4.19
CA ARG A 61 10.10 -0.75 -4.10
C ARG A 61 11.28 -1.57 -3.60
N LEU A 62 12.30 -1.69 -4.43
CA LEU A 62 13.60 -2.22 -4.02
C LEU A 62 14.42 -1.05 -3.45
N CYS A 63 14.79 -1.17 -2.18
CA CYS A 63 15.60 -0.21 -1.45
C CYS A 63 16.99 -0.80 -1.25
N CYS A 64 17.98 -0.18 -1.90
CA CYS A 64 19.37 -0.59 -1.80
C CYS A 64 20.08 0.18 -0.68
N THR A 65 20.96 -0.52 0.02
CA THR A 65 21.80 0.02 1.11
C THR A 65 22.76 1.12 0.67
N ASP A 66 23.10 1.17 -0.62
CA ASP A 66 23.86 2.25 -1.22
C ASP A 66 23.04 3.53 -1.48
N GLY A 67 21.76 3.51 -1.12
CA GLY A 67 20.82 4.63 -1.25
C GLY A 67 20.09 4.68 -2.59
N HIS A 68 20.33 3.73 -3.50
CA HIS A 68 19.54 3.60 -4.71
C HIS A 68 18.17 2.97 -4.43
N GLU A 69 17.17 3.40 -5.19
CA GLU A 69 15.81 2.89 -5.06
C GLU A 69 15.22 2.64 -6.45
N PHE A 70 14.48 1.55 -6.57
CA PHE A 70 13.83 1.16 -7.81
C PHE A 70 12.38 0.80 -7.55
N GLU A 71 11.48 1.33 -8.36
CA GLU A 71 10.05 1.05 -8.26
C GLU A 71 9.59 0.17 -9.42
N PHE A 72 8.80 -0.84 -9.09
CA PHE A 72 8.19 -1.79 -10.00
C PHE A 72 6.70 -1.93 -9.69
N SER A 73 5.94 -2.45 -10.67
CA SER A 73 4.52 -2.72 -10.49
C SER A 73 4.21 -4.20 -10.70
N TYR A 74 3.58 -4.83 -9.71
CA TYR A 74 3.06 -6.20 -9.83
C TYR A 74 1.56 -6.15 -10.12
N ARG A 75 1.15 -6.49 -11.35
CA ARG A 75 -0.27 -6.47 -11.74
C ARG A 75 -1.04 -7.59 -11.05
N LEU A 76 -2.14 -7.22 -10.42
CA LEU A 76 -3.04 -8.14 -9.74
C LEU A 76 -4.06 -8.72 -10.72
N SER A 77 -4.22 -10.03 -10.71
CA SER A 77 -5.36 -10.69 -11.35
C SER A 77 -6.68 -10.29 -10.68
N PRO A 78 -7.82 -10.44 -11.37
CA PRO A 78 -9.13 -10.15 -10.76
C PRO A 78 -9.39 -10.91 -9.46
N THR A 79 -8.92 -12.16 -9.35
CA THR A 79 -9.05 -12.96 -8.13
C THR A 79 -8.19 -12.42 -6.99
N GLU A 80 -6.94 -12.04 -7.26
CA GLU A 80 -6.08 -11.39 -6.27
C GLU A 80 -6.67 -10.06 -5.83
N GLN A 81 -7.29 -9.30 -6.74
CA GLN A 81 -7.89 -8.02 -6.41
C GLN A 81 -9.04 -8.17 -5.40
N VAL A 82 -9.92 -9.16 -5.60
CA VAL A 82 -11.02 -9.43 -4.66
C VAL A 82 -10.48 -9.83 -3.28
N GLN A 83 -9.50 -10.73 -3.23
CA GLN A 83 -8.91 -11.18 -1.96
C GLN A 83 -8.16 -10.05 -1.24
N LEU A 84 -7.47 -9.20 -1.99
CA LEU A 84 -6.73 -8.07 -1.45
C LEU A 84 -7.68 -7.02 -0.88
N TRP A 85 -8.77 -6.72 -1.59
CA TRP A 85 -9.82 -5.82 -1.11
C TRP A 85 -10.38 -6.24 0.25
N GLU A 86 -10.80 -7.51 0.39
CA GLU A 86 -11.33 -8.04 1.64
C GLU A 86 -10.34 -7.89 2.80
N LYS A 87 -9.04 -8.09 2.52
CA LYS A 87 -7.99 -7.93 3.52
C LYS A 87 -7.74 -6.47 3.88
N MET A 88 -7.76 -5.56 2.91
CA MET A 88 -7.56 -4.13 3.17
C MET A 88 -8.72 -3.59 4.00
N ASP A 89 -9.95 -4.00 3.68
CA ASP A 89 -11.15 -3.63 4.44
C ASP A 89 -11.12 -4.19 5.86
N ALA A 90 -10.74 -5.46 6.03
CA ALA A 90 -10.55 -6.06 7.35
C ALA A 90 -9.44 -5.36 8.17
N TYR A 91 -8.33 -5.00 7.53
CA TYR A 91 -7.22 -4.31 8.18
C TYR A 91 -7.57 -2.89 8.58
N CYS A 92 -8.29 -2.16 7.72
CA CYS A 92 -8.82 -0.83 8.05
C CYS A 92 -9.70 -0.89 9.31
N ARG A 93 -10.57 -1.91 9.42
CA ARG A 93 -11.40 -2.10 10.62
C ARG A 93 -10.56 -2.41 11.86
N GLN A 94 -9.50 -3.20 11.69
CA GLN A 94 -8.61 -3.54 12.81
C GLN A 94 -7.86 -2.31 13.34
N GLN A 95 -7.34 -1.46 12.45
CA GLN A 95 -6.52 -0.30 12.82
C GLN A 95 -7.37 0.84 13.38
N ASN A 96 -8.45 1.20 12.68
CA ASN A 96 -9.16 2.45 12.91
C ASN A 96 -10.62 2.24 13.36
N GLY A 97 -11.08 0.99 13.47
CA GLY A 97 -12.47 0.67 13.79
C GLY A 97 -13.46 0.96 12.65
N GLN A 98 -12.97 1.27 11.45
CA GLN A 98 -13.77 1.68 10.29
C GLN A 98 -13.45 0.80 9.07
N SER A 99 -14.45 0.57 8.22
CA SER A 99 -14.26 -0.04 6.89
C SER A 99 -13.53 0.92 5.93
N LEU A 100 -13.04 0.38 4.82
CA LEU A 100 -12.41 1.19 3.77
C LEU A 100 -13.36 2.27 3.22
N GLU A 101 -14.64 1.94 3.06
CA GLU A 101 -15.65 2.87 2.56
C GLU A 101 -16.01 3.96 3.59
N GLU A 102 -16.00 3.62 4.89
CA GLU A 102 -16.19 4.61 5.95
C GLU A 102 -14.99 5.56 6.05
N ALA A 103 -13.77 5.03 5.97
CA ALA A 103 -12.55 5.84 5.90
C ALA A 103 -12.58 6.78 4.69
N ARG A 104 -12.98 6.28 3.52
CA ARG A 104 -13.22 7.08 2.32
C ARG A 104 -14.24 8.19 2.54
N ALA A 105 -15.38 7.88 3.15
CA ALA A 105 -16.43 8.87 3.40
C ALA A 105 -15.93 9.99 4.33
N ALA A 106 -15.18 9.64 5.37
CA ALA A 106 -14.55 10.61 6.27
C ALA A 106 -13.56 11.53 5.52
N LEU A 107 -12.67 10.97 4.71
CA LEU A 107 -11.69 11.74 3.93
C LEU A 107 -12.36 12.69 2.92
N LEU A 108 -13.44 12.25 2.26
CA LEU A 108 -14.21 13.10 1.35
C LEU A 108 -14.89 14.25 2.09
N GLN A 109 -15.38 14.02 3.31
CA GLN A 109 -15.95 15.07 4.14
C GLN A 109 -14.90 16.09 4.56
N THR A 110 -13.75 15.64 5.08
CA THR A 110 -12.63 16.51 5.48
C THR A 110 -12.16 17.37 4.31
N GLN A 111 -11.98 16.79 3.12
CA GLN A 111 -11.60 17.55 1.93
C GLN A 111 -12.65 18.62 1.54
N ALA A 112 -13.94 18.31 1.70
CA ALA A 112 -15.00 19.28 1.41
C ALA A 112 -14.98 20.45 2.39
N GLU A 113 -14.70 20.20 3.67
CA GLU A 113 -14.60 21.22 4.72
C GLU A 113 -13.37 22.13 4.50
N GLU A 114 -12.19 21.56 4.24
CA GLU A 114 -10.97 22.32 3.92
C GLU A 114 -11.15 23.19 2.66
N GLY A 115 -11.80 22.64 1.63
CA GLY A 115 -12.11 23.38 0.40
C GLY A 115 -13.09 24.54 0.61
N MET A 116 -13.91 24.51 1.66
CA MET A 116 -14.78 25.62 2.07
C MET A 116 -14.01 26.68 2.86
N GLU A 117 -13.11 26.30 3.76
CA GLU A 117 -12.31 27.24 4.55
C GLU A 117 -11.36 28.09 3.69
N ILE A 118 -10.79 27.53 2.61
CA ILE A 118 -9.92 28.29 1.68
C ILE A 118 -10.72 29.32 0.87
N ARG A 119 -12.05 29.19 0.80
CA ARG A 119 -12.96 30.06 0.02
C ARG A 119 -13.64 31.16 0.83
N MET A 120 -13.46 31.20 2.15
CA MET A 120 -13.98 32.26 3.04
C MET A 120 -12.93 33.34 3.29
#